data_AF-A0A925GE10-F1
#
_entry.id   AF-A0A925GE10-F1
#
_cell.length_a   1.000
_cell.length_b   1.000
_cell.length_c   1.000
_cell.angle_alpha   90.00
_cell.angle_beta   90.00
_cell.angle_gamma   90.00
#
_symmetry.space_group_name_H-M   'P 1'
#
loop_
_entity.id
_entity.type
_entity.pdbx_description
1 polymer ?
#
loop_
_entity_poly.entity_id
_entity_poly.type
_entity_poly.pdbx_seq_one_letter_code
_entity_poly.pdbx_strand_id
1 'polypeptide(L)'
;MAQLPALLIAASCLIVLALGSAHLLLTYSGTKFHPRDPAVTQKMQEVSPQISSQTTLWDAGMGFHASHSLGAMLFGLVYLGLALGDAAVLFQSRYLQILGLAYLCAMVALAKRYWFKVPLRGISAATALYAMGFSLLLIQ
;
A
#
# COMPACT_ATOMS: atom_id res chain seq x y z
N MET A 1 7.88 -6.70 27.52
CA MET A 1 8.80 -6.49 26.37
C MET A 1 8.11 -6.57 25.00
N ALA A 2 6.87 -7.09 24.90
CA ALA A 2 6.10 -7.19 23.65
C ALA A 2 5.55 -5.85 23.08
N GLN A 3 5.60 -4.75 23.84
CA GLN A 3 4.99 -3.47 23.43
C GLN A 3 5.77 -2.76 22.32
N LEU A 4 7.10 -2.81 22.33
CA LEU A 4 7.90 -2.12 21.32
C LEU A 4 7.75 -2.73 19.91
N PRO A 5 7.82 -4.06 19.71
CA PRO A 5 7.51 -4.67 18.41
C PRO A 5 6.12 -4.31 17.89
N ALA A 6 5.11 -4.31 18.77
CA ALA A 6 3.74 -3.94 18.43
C ALA A 6 3.65 -2.50 17.92
N LEU A 7 4.27 -1.55 18.64
CA LEU A 7 4.26 -0.14 18.27
C LEU A 7 5.00 0.13 16.95
N LEU A 8 6.13 -0.55 16.70
CA LEU A 8 6.87 -0.42 15.45
C LEU A 8 6.05 -0.94 14.25
N ILE A 9 5.41 -2.11 14.40
CA ILE A 9 4.55 -2.66 13.36
C ILE A 9 3.31 -1.77 13.18
N ALA A 10 2.68 -1.29 14.25
CA ALA A 10 1.56 -0.38 14.18
C ALA A 10 1.92 0.93 13.45
N ALA A 11 3.08 1.52 13.74
CA ALA A 11 3.58 2.70 13.04
C ALA A 11 3.79 2.44 11.54
N SER A 12 4.34 1.28 11.17
CA SER A 12 4.42 0.84 9.77
C SER A 12 3.05 0.79 9.11
N CYS A 13 2.06 0.17 9.77
CA CYS A 13 0.70 0.03 9.26
C CYS A 13 0.01 1.38 9.06
N LEU A 14 0.18 2.31 10.01
CA LEU A 14 -0.37 3.66 9.92
C LEU A 14 0.19 4.45 8.73
N ILE A 15 1.49 4.30 8.42
CA ILE A 15 2.08 4.92 7.23
C ILE A 15 1.42 4.38 5.96
N VAL A 16 1.30 3.05 5.83
CA VAL A 16 0.71 2.42 4.65
C VAL A 16 -0.77 2.79 4.51
N LEU A 17 -1.52 2.80 5.62
CA LEU A 17 -2.93 3.20 5.66
C LEU A 17 -3.11 4.66 5.25
N ALA A 18 -2.27 5.57 5.75
CA ALA A 18 -2.31 6.98 5.40
C ALA A 18 -1.99 7.19 3.91
N LEU A 19 -0.97 6.52 3.38
CA LEU A 19 -0.62 6.58 1.96
C LEU A 19 -1.75 6.04 1.07
N GLY A 20 -2.34 4.89 1.42
CA GLY A 20 -3.46 4.31 0.68
C GLY A 20 -4.70 5.22 0.70
N SER A 21 -5.03 5.78 1.86
CA SER A 21 -6.16 6.69 2.01
C SER A 21 -5.96 7.99 1.22
N ALA A 22 -4.76 8.57 1.30
CA ALA A 22 -4.40 9.75 0.50
C ALA A 22 -4.42 9.45 -1.00
N HIS A 23 -3.88 8.31 -1.43
CA HIS A 23 -3.92 7.88 -2.84
C HIS A 23 -5.36 7.71 -3.34
N LEU A 24 -6.25 7.14 -2.52
CA LEU A 24 -7.67 6.99 -2.86
C LEU A 24 -8.35 8.35 -3.01
N LEU A 25 -8.13 9.26 -2.06
CA LEU A 25 -8.68 10.60 -2.11
C LEU A 25 -8.22 11.32 -3.38
N LEU A 26 -6.92 11.27 -3.69
CA LEU A 26 -6.34 11.89 -4.88
C LEU A 26 -6.76 11.20 -6.20
N THR A 27 -7.18 9.94 -6.15
CA THR A 27 -7.73 9.21 -7.31
C THR A 27 -9.06 9.79 -7.72
N TYR A 28 -9.94 10.08 -6.77
CA TYR A 28 -11.28 10.61 -7.06
C TYR A 28 -11.39 12.13 -6.95
N SER A 29 -10.42 12.80 -6.33
CA SER A 29 -10.48 14.23 -6.04
C SER A 29 -9.36 14.99 -6.72
N GLY A 30 -9.74 15.86 -7.65
CA GLY A 30 -8.82 16.73 -8.38
C GLY A 30 -8.12 16.02 -9.54
N THR A 31 -7.04 16.63 -10.04
CA THR A 31 -6.39 16.23 -11.30
C THR A 31 -4.98 15.66 -11.12
N LYS A 32 -4.61 15.29 -9.89
CA LYS A 32 -3.22 14.92 -9.55
C LYS A 32 -2.72 13.66 -10.29
N PHE A 33 -3.62 12.75 -10.66
CA PHE A 33 -3.30 11.57 -11.47
C PHE A 33 -3.68 11.71 -12.95
N HIS A 34 -4.21 12.85 -13.37
CA HIS A 34 -4.53 13.07 -14.77
C HIS A 34 -3.23 13.25 -15.57
N PRO A 35 -3.19 12.78 -16.83
CA PRO A 35 -2.19 13.23 -17.79
C PRO A 35 -2.10 14.75 -17.83
N ARG A 36 -0.88 15.30 -17.95
CA ARG A 36 -0.68 16.75 -18.07
C ARG A 36 -1.28 17.32 -19.36
N ASP A 37 -1.29 16.52 -20.42
CA ASP A 37 -1.92 16.86 -21.68
C ASP A 37 -3.40 16.43 -21.66
N PRO A 38 -4.36 17.37 -21.76
CA PRO A 38 -5.78 17.04 -21.77
C PRO A 38 -6.20 16.18 -22.96
N ALA A 39 -5.51 16.25 -24.11
CA ALA A 39 -5.81 15.41 -25.27
C ALA A 39 -5.56 13.92 -24.96
N VAL A 40 -4.57 13.61 -24.11
CA VAL A 40 -4.31 12.23 -23.65
C VAL A 40 -5.43 11.75 -22.74
N THR A 41 -5.92 12.61 -21.84
CA THR A 41 -7.08 12.28 -20.97
C THR A 41 -8.30 11.94 -21.84
N GLN A 42 -8.62 12.80 -22.80
CA GLN A 42 -9.72 12.55 -23.75
C GLN A 42 -9.50 11.21 -24.47
N LYS A 43 -8.29 10.94 -24.98
CA LYS A 43 -8.06 9.70 -25.71
C LYS A 43 -8.21 8.46 -24.85
N MET A 44 -7.75 8.51 -23.60
CA MET A 44 -7.91 7.41 -22.63
C MET A 44 -9.39 7.11 -22.33
N GLN A 45 -10.27 8.11 -22.41
CA GLN A 45 -11.72 7.95 -22.24
C GLN A 45 -12.42 7.38 -23.49
N GLU A 46 -11.78 7.43 -24.66
CA GLU A 46 -12.37 6.94 -25.91
C GLU A 46 -11.96 5.51 -26.26
N VAL A 47 -10.78 5.06 -25.79
CA VAL A 47 -10.19 3.80 -26.23
C VAL A 47 -10.15 2.77 -25.12
N SER A 48 -10.32 1.50 -25.50
CA SER A 48 -10.25 0.36 -24.58
C SER A 48 -8.88 -0.33 -24.64
N PRO A 49 -8.45 -1.01 -23.56
CA PRO A 49 -7.33 -1.94 -23.64
C PRO A 49 -7.65 -3.11 -24.60
N GLN A 50 -6.63 -3.74 -25.18
CA GLN A 50 -6.84 -4.86 -26.12
C GLN A 50 -7.53 -6.08 -25.49
N ILE A 51 -7.40 -6.27 -24.18
CA ILE A 51 -7.97 -7.42 -23.48
C ILE A 51 -9.51 -7.42 -23.46
N SER A 52 -10.16 -6.26 -23.56
CA SER A 52 -11.62 -6.14 -23.53
C SER A 52 -12.08 -4.74 -23.96
N SER A 53 -13.18 -4.66 -24.71
CA SER A 53 -13.88 -3.42 -25.07
C SER A 53 -14.92 -2.97 -24.03
N GLN A 54 -15.06 -3.68 -22.91
CA GLN A 54 -16.07 -3.38 -21.87
C GLN A 54 -15.70 -2.20 -20.96
N THR A 55 -14.51 -1.62 -21.13
CA THR A 55 -14.01 -0.50 -20.32
C THR A 55 -13.11 0.39 -21.18
N THR A 56 -12.82 1.60 -20.71
CA THR A 56 -11.87 2.52 -21.32
C THR A 56 -10.53 2.44 -20.59
N LEU A 57 -9.43 2.92 -21.18
CA LEU A 57 -8.16 3.06 -20.47
C LEU A 57 -8.31 3.96 -19.24
N TRP A 58 -9.20 4.95 -19.30
CA TRP A 58 -9.54 5.82 -18.20
C TRP A 58 -10.20 5.06 -17.04
N ASP A 59 -11.32 4.38 -17.31
CA ASP A 59 -12.08 3.67 -16.28
C ASP A 59 -11.28 2.51 -15.68
N ALA A 60 -10.53 1.78 -16.50
CA ALA A 60 -9.60 0.77 -16.03
C ALA A 60 -8.51 1.37 -15.13
N GLY A 61 -7.92 2.50 -15.51
CA GLY A 61 -6.94 3.22 -14.71
C GLY A 61 -7.49 3.68 -13.35
N MET A 62 -8.71 4.23 -13.34
CA MET A 62 -9.42 4.62 -12.11
C MET A 62 -9.65 3.40 -11.20
N GLY A 63 -10.13 2.29 -11.76
CA GLY A 63 -10.32 1.04 -11.02
C GLY A 63 -9.00 0.47 -10.47
N PHE A 64 -7.92 0.50 -11.25
CA PHE A 64 -6.61 0.04 -10.79
C PHE A 64 -6.05 0.91 -9.67
N HIS A 65 -6.15 2.24 -9.76
CA HIS A 65 -5.72 3.13 -8.69
C HIS A 65 -6.56 2.95 -7.41
N ALA A 66 -7.87 2.83 -7.54
CA ALA A 66 -8.74 2.58 -6.40
C ALA A 66 -8.45 1.22 -5.73
N SER A 67 -8.35 0.15 -6.52
CA SER A 67 -8.02 -1.19 -6.01
C SER A 67 -6.64 -1.24 -5.36
N HIS A 68 -5.66 -0.50 -5.89
CA HIS A 68 -4.34 -0.34 -5.28
C HIS A 68 -4.41 0.32 -3.89
N SER A 69 -5.17 1.42 -3.75
CA SER A 69 -5.43 2.04 -2.46
C SER A 69 -6.08 1.08 -1.48
N LEU A 70 -7.11 0.35 -1.93
CA LEU A 70 -7.83 -0.60 -1.08
C LEU A 70 -6.91 -1.72 -0.59
N GLY A 71 -5.98 -2.21 -1.41
CA GLY A 71 -4.95 -3.16 -0.99
C GLY A 71 -4.04 -2.60 0.12
N ALA A 72 -3.56 -1.36 -0.04
CA ALA A 72 -2.76 -0.70 0.99
C ALA A 72 -3.54 -0.45 2.29
N MET A 73 -4.80 -0.01 2.19
CA MET A 73 -5.68 0.21 3.34
C MET A 73 -6.01 -1.11 4.05
N LEU A 74 -6.31 -2.18 3.30
CA LEU A 74 -6.57 -3.51 3.85
C LEU A 74 -5.37 -4.02 4.64
N PHE A 75 -4.16 -3.92 4.07
CA PHE A 75 -2.92 -4.25 4.80
C PHE A 75 -2.82 -3.43 6.09
N GLY A 76 -2.97 -2.12 5.99
CA GLY A 76 -2.89 -1.20 7.12
C GLY A 76 -3.88 -1.55 8.23
N LEU A 77 -5.15 -1.77 7.91
CA LEU A 77 -6.19 -2.09 8.87
C LEU A 77 -6.00 -3.47 9.51
N VAL A 78 -5.71 -4.50 8.71
CA VAL A 78 -5.53 -5.87 9.21
C VAL A 78 -4.32 -5.95 10.15
N TYR A 79 -3.15 -5.48 9.72
CA TYR A 79 -1.95 -5.58 10.54
C TYR A 79 -1.95 -4.59 11.71
N LEU A 80 -2.61 -3.44 11.61
CA LEU A 80 -2.80 -2.54 12.75
C LEU A 80 -3.73 -3.16 13.80
N GLY A 81 -4.85 -3.74 13.39
CA GLY A 81 -5.78 -4.44 14.27
C GLY A 81 -5.10 -5.62 14.98
N LEU A 82 -4.32 -6.40 14.23
CA LEU A 82 -3.52 -7.47 14.80
C LEU A 82 -2.43 -6.96 15.75
N ALA A 83 -1.72 -5.87 15.42
CA ALA A 83 -0.64 -5.37 16.27
C ALA A 83 -1.12 -4.74 17.59
N LEU A 84 -2.28 -4.08 17.58
CA LEU A 84 -2.79 -3.34 18.74
C LEU A 84 -3.89 -4.06 19.53
N GLY A 85 -4.70 -4.90 18.87
CA GLY A 85 -5.79 -5.65 19.49
C GLY A 85 -5.35 -7.06 19.87
N ASP A 86 -4.97 -7.86 18.87
CA ASP A 86 -4.70 -9.29 19.01
C ASP A 86 -3.23 -9.64 18.74
N ALA A 87 -2.30 -8.94 19.39
CA ALA A 87 -0.86 -9.02 19.12
C ALA A 87 -0.33 -10.47 19.22
N ALA A 88 -0.91 -11.30 20.09
CA ALA A 88 -0.56 -12.71 20.21
C ALA A 88 -0.74 -13.48 18.89
N VAL A 89 -1.81 -13.22 18.13
CA VAL A 89 -2.08 -13.87 16.84
C VAL A 89 -0.97 -13.54 15.83
N LEU A 90 -0.56 -12.27 15.75
CA LEU A 90 0.52 -11.85 14.88
C LEU A 90 1.88 -12.39 15.35
N PHE A 91 2.17 -12.33 16.65
CA PHE A 91 3.50 -12.64 17.18
C PHE A 91 3.79 -14.13 17.24
N GLN A 92 2.76 -14.97 17.34
CA GLN A 92 2.91 -16.43 17.30
C GLN A 92 2.85 -17.01 15.88
N SER A 93 2.48 -16.21 14.87
CA SER A 93 2.38 -16.66 13.49
C SER A 93 3.51 -16.14 12.61
N ARG A 94 4.53 -16.98 12.38
CA ARG A 94 5.61 -16.69 11.41
C ARG A 94 5.08 -16.43 10.01
N TYR A 95 3.99 -17.10 9.64
CA TYR A 95 3.34 -16.89 8.35
C TYR A 95 2.87 -15.45 8.20
N LEU A 96 2.14 -14.91 9.18
CA LEU A 96 1.65 -13.52 9.13
C LEU A 96 2.80 -12.51 9.14
N GLN A 97 3.85 -12.76 9.93
CA GLN A 97 5.04 -11.88 9.98
C GLN A 97 5.76 -11.82 8.63
N ILE A 98 6.04 -12.98 8.03
CA ILE A 98 6.72 -13.07 6.74
C ILE A 98 5.83 -12.52 5.63
N LEU A 99 4.52 -12.81 5.65
CA LEU A 99 3.57 -12.30 4.67
C LEU A 99 3.53 -10.77 4.68
N GLY A 100 3.48 -10.15 5.86
CA GLY A 100 3.45 -8.71 5.99
C GLY A 100 4.74 -8.06 5.49
N LEU A 101 5.89 -8.61 5.85
CA LEU A 101 7.19 -8.13 5.36
C LEU A 101 7.33 -8.34 3.84
N ALA A 102 6.91 -9.48 3.31
CA ALA A 102 6.97 -9.80 1.88
C ALA A 102 6.13 -8.83 1.06
N TYR A 103 4.91 -8.50 1.52
CA TYR A 103 4.07 -7.48 0.92
C TYR A 103 4.78 -6.12 0.88
N LEU A 104 5.33 -5.67 2.01
CA LEU A 104 6.05 -4.39 2.08
C LEU A 104 7.27 -4.35 1.15
N CYS A 105 8.06 -5.42 1.09
CA CYS A 105 9.19 -5.54 0.16
C CYS A 105 8.75 -5.50 -1.31
N ALA A 106 7.67 -6.20 -1.66
CA ALA A 106 7.10 -6.15 -3.00
C ALA A 106 6.64 -4.73 -3.37
N MET A 107 6.02 -4.02 -2.42
CA MET A 107 5.61 -2.63 -2.61
C MET A 107 6.80 -1.68 -2.77
N VAL A 108 7.92 -1.88 -2.05
CA VAL A 108 9.17 -1.13 -2.29
C VAL A 108 9.69 -1.38 -3.70
N ALA A 109 9.69 -2.63 -4.17
CA ALA A 109 10.16 -2.99 -5.50
C ALA A 109 9.32 -2.32 -6.60
N LEU A 110 7.98 -2.37 -6.47
CA LEU A 110 7.06 -1.67 -7.37
C LEU A 110 7.25 -0.15 -7.31
N ALA A 111 7.37 0.42 -6.11
CA ALA A 111 7.58 1.85 -5.92
C ALA A 111 8.87 2.35 -6.59
N LYS A 112 9.95 1.56 -6.47
CA LYS A 112 11.25 1.86 -7.08
C LYS A 112 11.18 1.81 -8.62
N ARG A 113 10.38 0.91 -9.17
CA ARG A 113 10.32 0.66 -10.62
C ARG A 113 9.31 1.56 -11.35
N TYR A 114 8.15 1.81 -10.75
CA TYR A 114 7.00 2.38 -11.46
C TYR A 114 6.42 3.64 -10.82
N TRP A 115 6.76 3.97 -9.57
CA TRP A 115 6.16 5.11 -8.87
C TRP A 115 7.15 6.28 -8.71
N PHE A 116 6.72 7.31 -8.00
CA PHE A 116 7.51 8.51 -7.71
C PHE A 116 8.05 8.49 -6.27
N LYS A 117 8.94 9.45 -5.98
CA LYS A 117 9.78 9.46 -4.76
C LYS A 117 8.98 9.47 -3.45
N VAL A 118 7.79 10.06 -3.42
CA VAL A 118 7.01 10.22 -2.18
C VAL A 118 6.51 8.86 -1.66
N PRO A 119 5.73 8.06 -2.42
CA PRO A 119 5.38 6.69 -2.04
C PRO A 119 6.59 5.82 -1.72
N LEU A 120 7.67 5.90 -2.51
CA LEU A 120 8.88 5.10 -2.28
C LEU A 120 9.49 5.36 -0.90
N ARG A 121 9.60 6.64 -0.48
CA ARG A 121 10.14 7.00 0.84
C ARG A 121 9.24 6.49 1.96
N GLY A 122 7.92 6.70 1.82
CA GLY A 122 6.94 6.28 2.82
C GLY A 122 6.91 4.77 3.00
N ILE A 123 6.81 4.00 1.91
CA ILE A 123 6.83 2.53 1.99
C ILE A 123 8.18 2.01 2.48
N SER A 124 9.31 2.58 2.07
CA SER A 124 10.63 2.19 2.60
C SER A 124 10.73 2.39 4.12
N ALA A 125 10.20 3.50 4.64
CA ALA A 125 10.15 3.76 6.08
C ALA A 125 9.24 2.76 6.80
N ALA A 126 8.05 2.46 6.24
CA ALA A 126 7.15 1.45 6.77
C ALA A 126 7.81 0.05 6.79
N THR A 127 8.53 -0.33 5.73
CA THR A 127 9.27 -1.59 5.65
C THR A 127 10.35 -1.67 6.73
N ALA A 128 11.12 -0.60 6.94
CA ALA A 128 12.15 -0.57 7.97
C ALA A 128 11.56 -0.74 9.38
N LEU A 129 10.47 -0.02 9.68
CA LEU A 129 9.76 -0.15 10.97
C LEU A 129 9.23 -1.57 11.18
N TYR A 130 8.58 -2.16 10.18
CA TYR A 130 8.08 -3.52 10.25
C TYR A 130 9.21 -4.53 10.45
N ALA A 131 10.29 -4.41 9.68
CA ALA A 131 11.44 -5.31 9.76
C ALA A 131 12.14 -5.23 11.13
N MET A 132 12.25 -4.03 11.72
CA MET A 132 12.76 -3.85 13.08
C MET A 132 11.84 -4.52 14.10
N GLY A 133 10.52 -4.28 14.03
CA GLY A 133 9.55 -4.92 14.91
C GLY A 133 9.60 -6.45 14.82
N PHE A 134 9.64 -6.99 13.61
CA PHE A 134 9.79 -8.42 13.37
C PHE A 134 11.11 -8.98 13.90
N SER A 135 12.24 -8.30 13.67
CA SER A 135 13.54 -8.75 14.16
C SER A 135 13.60 -8.82 15.68
N LEU A 136 12.95 -7.87 16.38
CA LEU A 136 12.84 -7.90 17.84
C LEU A 136 12.01 -9.09 18.35
N LEU A 137 11.05 -9.59 17.58
CA LEU A 137 10.28 -10.79 17.93
C LEU A 137 11.10 -12.07 17.75
N LEU A 138 12.15 -12.08 16.90
CA LEU A 138 12.99 -13.26 16.68
C LEU A 138 14.00 -13.52 17.82
N ILE A 139 14.29 -12.50 18.60
CA ILE A 139 15.26 -12.54 19.72
C ILE A 139 14.60 -12.57 21.10
N GLN A 140 13.26 -12.63 21.14
CA GLN A 140 12.45 -12.84 22.35
C GLN A 140 12.04 -14.30 22.46
#